data_AF-M9PGR0-F1
#
_entry.id   AF-M9PGR0-F1
#
_cell.length_a   1.000
_cell.length_b   1.000
_cell.length_c   1.000
_cell.angle_alpha   90.00
_cell.angle_beta   90.00
_cell.angle_gamma   90.00
#
_symmetry.space_group_name_H-M   'P 1'
#
loop_
_entity.id
_entity.type
_entity.pdbx_description
1 polymer ?
#
loop_
_entity_poly.entity_id
_entity_poly.type
_entity_poly.pdbx_seq_one_letter_code
_entity_poly.pdbx_strand_id
1 'polypeptide(L)'
;MDIFESFCRTCGNECLESLSIYNECAQVLDQMVPIADMLASCLPASLPPLDPEDDYPKQICRICVKKLSMAYEFSHQWLGAHGEFNVALKFEQRRRRSQASKSQSHTQTQTHPVEPKNEQLPTVLAEAVSTKRAAATPTNEFSSDSGPAFKCGFCGECFYTEKACKFHLKFSHKDL
;
A
#
# COMPACT_ATOMS: atom_id res chain seq x y z
N MET A 1 -4.06 -13.09 -35.36
CA MET A 1 -3.82 -13.23 -33.92
C MET A 1 -3.24 -11.91 -33.46
N ASP A 2 -3.96 -11.22 -32.59
CA ASP A 2 -3.43 -10.07 -31.89
C ASP A 2 -2.15 -10.50 -31.14
N ILE A 3 -1.08 -9.72 -31.28
CA ILE A 3 0.23 -10.06 -30.70
C ILE A 3 0.12 -10.23 -29.18
N PHE A 4 -0.88 -9.61 -28.56
CA PHE A 4 -1.07 -9.59 -27.12
C PHE A 4 -2.09 -10.61 -26.58
N GLU A 5 -2.80 -11.35 -27.44
CA GLU A 5 -3.80 -12.34 -27.02
C GLU A 5 -3.21 -13.41 -26.09
N SER A 6 -1.93 -13.77 -26.24
CA SER A 6 -1.26 -14.77 -25.42
C SER A 6 -0.47 -14.17 -24.25
N PHE A 7 -0.46 -12.85 -24.05
CA PHE A 7 0.44 -12.21 -23.09
C PHE A 7 -0.28 -11.81 -21.80
N CYS A 8 0.35 -12.12 -20.66
CA CYS A 8 -0.12 -11.63 -19.37
C CYS A 8 0.16 -10.13 -19.24
N ARG A 9 -0.87 -9.33 -18.99
CA ARG A 9 -0.77 -7.87 -18.77
C ARG A 9 0.21 -7.48 -17.65
N THR A 10 0.27 -8.29 -16.60
CA THR A 10 1.05 -7.98 -15.39
C THR A 10 2.53 -8.31 -15.55
N CYS A 11 2.88 -9.53 -15.99
CA CYS A 11 4.29 -9.93 -16.11
C CYS A 11 4.84 -9.81 -17.54
N GLY A 12 3.97 -9.57 -18.52
CA GLY A 12 4.27 -9.50 -19.95
C GLY A 12 4.69 -10.84 -20.56
N ASN A 13 4.60 -11.98 -19.85
CA ASN A 13 5.03 -13.27 -20.38
C ASN A 13 3.90 -13.86 -21.24
N GLU A 14 4.28 -14.55 -22.30
CA GLU A 14 3.37 -15.40 -23.06
C GLU A 14 2.90 -16.57 -22.19
N CYS A 15 1.60 -16.83 -22.19
CA CYS A 15 0.91 -17.76 -21.29
C CYS A 15 -0.17 -18.52 -22.09
N LEU A 16 -0.07 -19.84 -22.13
CA LEU A 16 -1.05 -20.71 -22.82
C LEU A 16 -2.39 -20.77 -22.07
N GLU A 17 -2.36 -20.68 -20.74
CA GLU A 17 -3.54 -20.72 -19.87
C GLU A 17 -3.66 -19.40 -19.11
N SER A 18 -4.20 -18.40 -19.78
CA SER A 18 -4.49 -17.10 -19.20
C SER A 18 -5.99 -16.94 -18.95
N LEU A 19 -6.31 -16.01 -18.03
CA LEU A 19 -7.67 -15.64 -17.65
C LEU A 19 -7.97 -14.25 -18.19
N SER A 20 -9.18 -14.03 -18.69
CA SER A 20 -9.63 -12.71 -19.15
C SER A 20 -9.76 -11.76 -17.96
N ILE A 21 -9.07 -10.62 -18.00
CA ILE A 21 -9.11 -9.62 -16.93
C ILE A 21 -10.54 -9.10 -16.68
N TYR A 22 -11.33 -9.00 -17.75
CA TYR A 22 -12.65 -8.35 -17.71
C TYR A 22 -13.83 -9.32 -17.61
N ASN A 23 -13.60 -10.62 -17.81
CA ASN A 23 -14.68 -11.62 -17.82
C ASN A 23 -14.54 -12.70 -16.73
N GLU A 24 -13.40 -12.75 -16.03
CA GLU A 24 -13.14 -13.78 -15.02
C GLU A 24 -13.11 -13.20 -13.60
N CYS A 25 -13.43 -14.06 -12.64
CA CYS A 25 -13.36 -13.77 -11.22
C CYS A 25 -12.33 -14.68 -10.53
N ALA A 26 -11.76 -14.21 -9.42
CA ALA A 26 -10.90 -15.02 -8.56
C ALA A 26 -11.50 -15.12 -7.15
N GLN A 27 -11.29 -16.25 -6.49
CA GLN A 27 -11.70 -16.45 -5.10
C GLN A 27 -10.71 -15.74 -4.16
N VAL A 28 -11.21 -14.78 -3.37
CA VAL A 28 -10.42 -13.98 -2.42
C VAL A 28 -11.31 -13.61 -1.24
N LEU A 29 -10.83 -13.69 0.01
CA LEU A 29 -11.63 -13.40 1.22
C LEU A 29 -12.98 -14.14 1.25
N ASP A 30 -12.99 -15.43 0.89
CA ASP A 30 -14.18 -16.29 0.83
C ASP A 30 -15.29 -15.81 -0.14
N GLN A 31 -14.97 -14.90 -1.07
CA GLN A 31 -15.88 -14.39 -2.10
C GLN A 31 -15.24 -14.45 -3.49
N MET A 32 -16.07 -14.49 -4.54
CA MET A 32 -15.61 -14.35 -5.92
C MET A 32 -15.55 -12.87 -6.27
N VAL A 33 -14.37 -12.36 -6.57
CA VAL A 33 -14.14 -10.94 -6.92
C VAL A 33 -13.69 -10.85 -8.39
N PRO A 34 -14.24 -9.92 -9.19
CA PRO A 34 -13.76 -9.68 -10.55
C PRO A 34 -12.27 -9.35 -10.58
N ILE A 35 -11.53 -9.94 -11.53
CA ILE A 35 -10.07 -9.70 -11.66
C ILE A 35 -9.79 -8.21 -11.93
N ALA A 36 -10.62 -7.55 -12.73
CA ALA A 36 -10.51 -6.11 -12.99
C ALA A 36 -10.60 -5.27 -11.71
N ASP A 37 -11.53 -5.58 -10.81
CA ASP A 37 -11.69 -4.86 -9.53
C ASP A 37 -10.48 -5.08 -8.61
N MET A 38 -9.95 -6.31 -8.59
CA MET A 38 -8.74 -6.63 -7.83
C MET A 38 -7.54 -5.84 -8.34
N LEU A 39 -7.32 -5.79 -9.66
CA LEU A 39 -6.27 -4.98 -10.26
C LEU A 39 -6.47 -3.49 -9.96
N ALA A 40 -7.67 -2.95 -10.17
CA ALA A 40 -7.98 -1.54 -9.91
C ALA A 40 -7.67 -1.14 -8.45
N SER A 41 -7.94 -2.05 -7.50
CA SER A 41 -7.66 -1.83 -6.06
C SER A 41 -6.18 -1.91 -5.69
N CYS A 42 -5.37 -2.60 -6.50
CA CYS A 42 -3.95 -2.85 -6.23
C CYS A 42 -3.00 -2.05 -7.12
N LEU A 43 -3.50 -1.35 -8.15
CA LEU A 43 -2.68 -0.57 -9.05
C LEU A 43 -2.09 0.65 -8.33
N PRO A 44 -0.77 0.91 -8.48
CA PRO A 44 -0.17 2.16 -8.01
C PRO A 44 -0.86 3.37 -8.63
N ALA A 45 -1.07 4.43 -7.85
CA ALA A 45 -1.68 5.68 -8.31
C ALA A 45 -0.89 6.39 -9.43
N SER A 46 0.36 5.99 -9.67
CA SER A 46 1.20 6.47 -10.76
C SER A 46 0.86 5.86 -12.13
N LEU A 47 0.06 4.80 -12.18
CA LEU A 47 -0.36 4.15 -13.42
C LEU A 47 -1.78 4.58 -13.81
N PRO A 48 -2.10 4.63 -15.12
CA PRO A 48 -3.45 4.90 -15.57
C PRO A 48 -4.41 3.80 -15.09
N PRO A 49 -5.71 4.13 -14.92
CA PRO A 49 -6.74 3.14 -14.66
C PRO A 49 -6.80 2.07 -15.76
N LEU A 50 -7.37 0.91 -15.43
CA LEU A 50 -7.66 -0.14 -16.42
C LEU A 50 -8.71 0.35 -17.40
N ASP A 51 -8.40 0.23 -18.69
CA ASP A 51 -9.31 0.56 -19.77
C ASP A 51 -9.51 -0.70 -20.66
N PRO A 52 -10.74 -1.22 -20.80
CA PRO A 52 -11.02 -2.35 -21.68
C PRO A 52 -10.77 -2.04 -23.16
N GLU A 53 -10.69 -0.77 -23.55
CA GLU A 53 -10.48 -0.35 -24.94
C GLU A 53 -9.00 -0.02 -25.24
N ASP A 54 -8.08 -0.17 -24.27
CA ASP A 54 -6.65 0.08 -24.51
C ASP A 54 -6.03 -0.95 -25.48
N ASP A 55 -4.84 -0.69 -26.05
CA ASP A 55 -4.17 -1.65 -26.96
C ASP A 55 -3.37 -2.74 -26.23
N TYR A 56 -3.50 -2.81 -24.90
CA TYR A 56 -2.66 -3.68 -24.11
C TYR A 56 -3.27 -5.08 -23.88
N PRO A 57 -2.48 -6.08 -23.42
CA PRO A 57 -3.02 -7.42 -23.19
C PRO A 57 -4.22 -7.44 -22.25
N LYS A 58 -5.28 -8.16 -22.66
CA LYS A 58 -6.52 -8.34 -21.89
C LYS A 58 -6.54 -9.59 -21.02
N GLN A 59 -5.38 -10.26 -20.92
CA GLN A 59 -5.20 -11.53 -20.25
C GLN A 59 -4.28 -11.41 -19.03
N ILE A 60 -4.48 -12.27 -18.03
CA ILE A 60 -3.59 -12.39 -16.87
C ILE A 60 -3.29 -13.88 -16.59
N CYS A 61 -2.04 -14.20 -16.28
CA CYS A 61 -1.68 -15.59 -15.97
C CYS A 61 -2.04 -15.96 -14.53
N ARG A 62 -2.30 -17.26 -14.29
CA ARG A 62 -2.66 -17.80 -12.96
C ARG A 62 -1.66 -17.44 -11.86
N ILE A 63 -0.36 -17.37 -12.20
CA ILE A 63 0.69 -16.95 -11.26
C ILE A 63 0.50 -15.49 -10.83
N CYS A 64 0.18 -14.60 -11.77
CA CYS A 64 -0.08 -13.19 -11.46
C CYS A 64 -1.41 -13.02 -10.71
N VAL A 65 -2.43 -13.81 -11.03
CA VAL A 65 -3.69 -13.83 -10.25
C VAL A 65 -3.42 -14.23 -8.80
N LYS A 66 -2.63 -15.29 -8.55
CA LYS A 66 -2.28 -15.67 -7.17
C LYS A 66 -1.57 -14.55 -6.40
N LYS A 67 -0.63 -13.86 -7.04
CA LYS A 67 0.07 -12.69 -6.44
C LYS A 67 -0.89 -11.53 -6.21
N LEU A 68 -1.80 -11.30 -7.15
CA LEU A 68 -2.82 -10.26 -7.06
C LEU A 68 -3.79 -10.53 -5.91
N SER A 69 -4.26 -11.78 -5.73
CA SER A 69 -5.08 -12.18 -4.59
C SER A 69 -4.40 -11.84 -3.26
N MET A 70 -3.12 -12.19 -3.11
CA MET A 70 -2.36 -11.85 -1.90
C MET A 70 -2.24 -10.34 -1.67
N ALA A 71 -1.99 -9.56 -2.74
CA ALA A 71 -1.89 -8.11 -2.65
C ALA A 71 -3.24 -7.46 -2.28
N TYR A 72 -4.34 -7.97 -2.87
CA TYR A 72 -5.69 -7.52 -2.61
C TYR A 72 -6.12 -7.80 -1.16
N GLU A 73 -5.89 -9.02 -0.67
CA GLU A 73 -6.15 -9.37 0.74
C GLU A 73 -5.39 -8.46 1.70
N PHE A 74 -4.10 -8.27 1.44
CA PHE A 74 -3.26 -7.37 2.23
C PHE A 74 -3.82 -5.94 2.22
N SER A 75 -4.14 -5.39 1.05
CA SER A 75 -4.67 -4.03 0.91
C SER A 75 -5.98 -3.85 1.67
N HIS A 76 -6.91 -4.79 1.54
CA HIS A 76 -8.20 -4.74 2.23
C HIS A 76 -8.06 -4.86 3.75
N GLN A 77 -7.24 -5.80 4.23
CA GLN A 77 -6.99 -5.95 5.67
C GLN A 77 -6.30 -4.70 6.24
N TRP A 78 -5.33 -4.13 5.51
CA TRP A 78 -4.64 -2.91 5.91
C TRP A 78 -5.58 -1.72 6.03
N LEU A 79 -6.43 -1.50 5.02
CA LEU A 79 -7.41 -0.42 5.00
C LEU A 79 -8.45 -0.58 6.14
N GLY A 80 -8.94 -1.80 6.36
CA GLY A 80 -9.86 -2.11 7.46
C GLY A 80 -9.25 -1.79 8.84
N ALA A 81 -8.08 -2.36 9.13
CA ALA A 81 -7.36 -2.12 10.37
C ALA A 81 -7.01 -0.63 10.58
N HIS A 82 -6.61 0.07 9.52
CA HIS A 82 -6.34 1.50 9.59
C HIS A 82 -7.58 2.31 9.98
N GLY A 83 -8.75 1.98 9.42
CA GLY A 83 -10.03 2.58 9.80
C GLY A 83 -10.38 2.34 11.28
N GLU A 84 -10.23 1.10 11.74
CA GLU A 84 -10.47 0.70 13.14
C GLU A 84 -9.55 1.45 14.11
N PHE A 85 -8.25 1.54 13.80
CA PHE A 85 -7.30 2.28 14.62
C PHE A 85 -7.58 3.77 14.66
N ASN A 86 -8.07 4.38 13.58
CA ASN A 86 -8.49 5.78 13.61
C ASN A 86 -9.66 6.04 14.57
N VAL A 87 -10.60 5.08 14.68
CA VAL A 87 -11.69 5.15 15.67
C VAL A 87 -11.14 4.93 17.09
N ALA A 88 -10.33 3.90 17.29
CA ALA A 88 -9.71 3.60 18.59
C ALA A 88 -8.87 4.78 19.11
N LEU A 89 -8.11 5.43 18.23
CA LEU A 89 -7.30 6.61 18.55
C LEU A 89 -8.17 7.79 19.01
N LYS A 90 -9.33 8.03 18.38
CA LYS A 90 -10.28 9.06 18.83
C LYS A 90 -10.82 8.76 20.23
N PHE A 91 -11.11 7.50 20.54
CA PHE A 91 -11.52 7.09 21.89
C PHE A 91 -10.41 7.28 22.92
N GLU A 92 -9.17 6.90 22.58
CA GLU A 92 -8.02 7.08 23.46
C GLU A 92 -7.75 8.57 23.74
N GLN A 93 -7.80 9.43 22.72
CA GLN A 93 -7.66 10.88 22.86
C GLN A 93 -8.76 11.47 23.76
N ARG A 94 -10.02 11.03 23.62
CA ARG A 94 -11.11 11.43 24.52
C ARG A 94 -10.87 10.98 25.96
N ARG A 95 -10.39 9.74 26.16
CA ARG A 95 -10.03 9.21 27.49
C ARG A 95 -8.91 10.02 28.14
N ARG A 96 -7.87 10.38 27.38
CA ARG A 96 -6.75 11.23 27.87
C ARG A 96 -7.25 12.63 28.27
N ARG A 97 -8.13 13.25 27.47
CA ARG A 97 -8.74 14.55 27.81
C ARG A 97 -9.61 14.52 29.06
N SER A 98 -10.42 13.47 29.24
CA SER A 98 -11.28 13.35 30.42
C SER A 98 -10.48 13.11 31.71
N GLN A 99 -9.38 12.34 31.63
CA GLN A 99 -8.45 12.17 32.75
C GLN A 99 -7.74 13.48 33.12
N ALA A 100 -7.25 14.23 32.14
CA ALA A 100 -6.60 15.53 32.37
C ALA A 100 -7.55 16.55 33.02
N SER A 101 -8.83 16.54 32.63
CA SER A 101 -9.85 17.44 33.21
C SER A 101 -10.14 17.10 34.68
N LYS A 102 -10.20 15.80 35.03
CA LYS A 102 -10.40 15.34 36.41
C LYS A 102 -9.25 15.73 37.34
N SER A 103 -8.01 15.68 36.84
CA SER A 103 -6.82 16.08 37.61
C SER A 103 -6.80 17.56 37.97
N GLN A 104 -7.35 18.44 37.12
CA GLN A 104 -7.40 19.89 37.40
C GLN A 104 -8.50 20.27 38.39
N SER A 105 -9.65 19.59 38.36
CA SER A 105 -10.76 19.87 39.29
C SER A 105 -10.49 19.50 40.75
N HIS A 106 -9.50 18.64 41.03
CA HIS A 106 -9.21 18.21 42.40
C HIS A 106 -8.28 19.17 43.17
N THR A 107 -7.69 20.18 42.52
CA THR A 107 -6.66 21.05 43.12
C THR A 107 -7.18 22.39 43.65
N GLN A 108 -8.48 22.71 43.51
CA GLN A 108 -9.04 24.02 43.93
C GLN A 108 -10.06 23.98 45.09
N THR A 109 -10.29 22.84 45.75
CA THR A 109 -11.30 22.74 46.83
C THR A 109 -10.74 22.24 48.17
N GLN A 110 -9.55 22.67 48.57
CA GLN A 110 -9.04 22.48 49.93
C GLN A 110 -8.45 23.79 50.49
N THR A 111 -9.34 24.64 51.00
CA THR A 111 -9.00 25.74 51.92
C THR A 111 -9.99 25.67 53.09
N HIS A 112 -9.75 24.76 54.04
CA HIS A 112 -10.13 24.88 55.46
C HIS A 112 -9.41 23.75 56.23
N PRO A 113 -8.41 24.06 57.09
CA PRO A 113 -7.66 23.06 57.82
C PRO A 113 -8.32 22.72 59.16
N VAL A 114 -8.52 21.43 59.40
CA VAL A 114 -8.73 20.85 60.73
C VAL A 114 -7.63 19.79 60.93
N GLU A 115 -6.66 20.12 61.79
CA GLU A 115 -5.62 19.27 62.40
C GLU A 115 -6.20 18.03 63.14
N PRO A 116 -5.39 17.08 63.64
CA PRO A 116 -4.14 16.50 63.13
C PRO A 116 -4.04 14.96 63.37
N LYS A 117 -3.19 14.22 62.63
CA LYS A 117 -2.35 13.15 63.24
C LYS A 117 -1.29 12.57 62.29
N ASN A 118 -0.05 12.67 62.76
CA ASN A 118 1.13 11.81 62.56
C ASN A 118 1.71 11.54 61.17
N GLU A 119 2.93 12.07 60.97
CA GLU A 119 4.18 11.33 60.68
C GLU A 119 4.04 10.17 59.67
N GLN A 120 4.65 10.18 58.47
CA GLN A 120 6.10 10.28 58.27
C GLN A 120 6.44 10.55 56.78
N LEU A 121 7.57 11.25 56.62
CA LEU A 121 8.21 11.96 55.49
C LEU A 121 8.99 10.98 54.53
N PRO A 122 9.70 11.41 53.45
CA PRO A 122 9.20 11.91 52.16
C PRO A 122 10.02 11.46 50.90
N THR A 123 9.62 12.02 49.74
CA THR A 123 10.47 12.47 48.60
C THR A 123 11.07 11.41 47.67
N VAL A 124 10.74 11.51 46.37
CA VAL A 124 11.70 11.75 45.27
C VAL A 124 10.96 12.25 44.01
N LEU A 125 11.44 13.40 43.53
CA LEU A 125 11.41 14.05 42.21
C LEU A 125 10.67 13.35 41.05
N ALA A 126 9.69 13.99 40.41
CA ALA A 126 9.82 15.03 39.36
C ALA A 126 10.54 14.55 38.10
N GLU A 127 9.80 14.40 36.99
CA GLU A 127 10.16 14.99 35.70
C GLU A 127 9.02 14.84 34.68
N ALA A 128 8.56 15.98 34.18
CA ALA A 128 7.65 16.10 33.07
C ALA A 128 8.44 15.97 31.77
N VAL A 129 8.09 14.99 30.93
CA VAL A 129 8.60 14.93 29.55
C VAL A 129 7.44 15.10 28.58
N SER A 130 7.37 16.33 28.05
CA SER A 130 6.56 16.71 26.91
C SER A 130 7.30 16.31 25.64
N THR A 131 6.87 15.24 24.98
CA THR A 131 7.44 14.85 23.67
C THR A 131 6.46 15.18 22.57
N LYS A 132 6.59 16.38 22.00
CA LYS A 132 6.17 16.66 20.62
C LYS A 132 7.05 15.81 19.70
N ARG A 133 6.52 14.74 19.12
CA ARG A 133 7.12 14.12 17.94
C ARG A 133 6.38 14.62 16.71
N ALA A 134 7.05 15.51 16.00
CA ALA A 134 6.72 15.94 14.67
C ALA A 134 6.62 14.72 13.73
N ALA A 135 5.65 14.78 12.84
CA ALA A 135 5.51 13.85 11.73
C ALA A 135 6.75 13.93 10.85
N ALA A 136 7.59 12.89 10.89
CA ALA A 136 8.61 12.67 9.88
C ALA A 136 7.95 11.88 8.74
N THR A 137 7.65 12.59 7.66
CA THR A 137 7.34 11.99 6.35
C THR A 137 8.58 11.21 5.91
N PRO A 138 8.49 9.90 5.60
CA PRO A 138 9.58 9.24 4.90
C PRO A 138 9.57 9.77 3.46
N THR A 139 10.57 10.60 3.14
CA THR A 139 10.93 10.95 1.78
C THR A 139 11.24 9.64 1.05
N ASN A 140 10.34 9.27 0.14
CA ASN A 140 10.48 8.10 -0.69
C ASN A 140 11.47 8.46 -1.81
N GLU A 141 12.77 8.47 -1.51
CA GLU A 141 13.82 8.50 -2.51
C GLU A 141 13.97 7.10 -3.13
N PHE A 142 13.00 6.73 -3.96
CA PHE A 142 13.24 5.71 -4.97
C PHE A 142 14.02 6.39 -6.11
N SER A 143 15.32 6.58 -5.92
CA SER A 143 16.25 6.89 -7.02
C SER A 143 16.39 5.64 -7.89
N SER A 144 15.41 5.43 -8.76
CA SER A 144 15.54 4.54 -9.92
C SER A 144 15.88 5.40 -11.14
N ASP A 145 17.02 6.10 -11.08
CA ASP A 145 17.65 6.75 -12.23
C ASP A 145 18.66 5.78 -12.85
N SER A 146 18.15 4.67 -13.35
CA SER A 146 18.88 3.86 -14.31
C SER A 146 18.31 4.19 -15.68
N GLY A 147 19.04 4.98 -16.47
CA GLY A 147 18.71 5.19 -17.89
C GLY A 147 18.53 3.87 -18.64
N PRO A 148 18.03 3.89 -19.89
CA PRO A 148 17.74 2.67 -20.63
C PRO A 148 19.00 1.81 -20.79
N ALA A 149 18.98 0.61 -20.20
CA ALA A 149 20.14 -0.25 -20.06
C ALA A 149 20.31 -1.25 -21.22
N PHE A 150 19.30 -1.40 -22.08
CA PHE A 150 19.28 -2.41 -23.12
C PHE A 150 19.19 -1.75 -24.49
N LYS A 151 20.13 -2.05 -25.38
CA LYS A 151 20.20 -1.46 -26.73
C LYS A 151 20.06 -2.54 -27.79
N CYS A 152 19.23 -2.29 -28.81
CA CYS A 152 19.16 -3.15 -29.97
C CYS A 152 20.47 -3.05 -30.78
N GLY A 153 21.12 -4.18 -31.04
CA GLY A 153 22.36 -4.23 -31.82
C GLY A 153 22.20 -3.88 -33.31
N PHE A 154 20.97 -3.95 -33.85
CA PHE A 154 20.70 -3.74 -35.27
C PHE A 154 20.31 -2.30 -35.60
N CYS A 155 19.41 -1.68 -34.82
CA CYS A 155 18.91 -0.32 -35.07
C CYS A 155 19.40 0.72 -34.05
N GLY A 156 19.94 0.28 -32.91
CA GLY A 156 20.42 1.16 -31.85
C GLY A 156 19.35 1.74 -30.92
N GLU A 157 18.09 1.33 -31.03
CA GLU A 157 17.02 1.72 -30.09
C GLU A 157 17.32 1.25 -28.66
N CYS A 158 16.95 2.07 -27.68
CA CYS A 158 17.23 1.84 -26.26
C CYS A 158 15.94 1.55 -25.48
N PHE A 159 15.99 0.54 -24.61
CA PHE A 159 14.87 0.02 -23.83
C PHE A 159 15.21 -0.02 -22.35
N TYR A 160 14.19 0.18 -21.51
CA TYR A 160 14.32 0.13 -20.05
C TYR A 160 14.37 -1.30 -19.49
N THR A 161 13.89 -2.29 -20.25
CA THR A 161 13.90 -3.69 -19.82
C THR A 161 14.46 -4.60 -20.91
N GLU A 162 15.17 -5.65 -20.49
CA GLU A 162 15.68 -6.69 -21.38
C GLU A 162 14.55 -7.28 -22.23
N LYS A 163 13.37 -7.41 -21.63
CA LYS A 163 12.19 -7.98 -22.24
C LYS A 163 11.63 -7.13 -23.37
N ALA A 164 11.57 -5.80 -23.19
CA ALA A 164 11.16 -4.89 -24.26
C ALA A 164 12.15 -4.95 -25.43
N CYS A 165 13.46 -5.03 -25.14
CA CYS A 165 14.49 -5.23 -26.17
C CYS A 165 14.31 -6.57 -26.90
N LYS A 166 14.09 -7.68 -26.17
CA LYS A 166 13.80 -9.00 -26.78
C LYS A 166 12.54 -9.00 -27.62
N PHE A 167 11.48 -8.31 -27.17
CA PHE A 167 10.25 -8.15 -27.94
C PHE A 167 10.51 -7.37 -29.22
N HIS A 168 11.21 -6.25 -29.15
CA HIS A 168 11.64 -5.49 -30.32
C HIS A 168 12.46 -6.36 -31.29
N LEU A 169 13.47 -7.10 -30.81
CA LEU A 169 14.26 -8.01 -31.64
C LEU A 169 13.36 -9.06 -32.34
N LYS A 170 12.43 -9.67 -31.61
CA LYS A 170 11.51 -10.68 -32.14
C LYS A 170 10.56 -10.14 -33.21
N PHE A 171 10.19 -8.86 -33.18
CA PHE A 171 9.14 -8.31 -34.05
C PHE A 171 9.63 -7.35 -35.14
N SER A 172 10.68 -6.56 -34.87
CA SER A 172 11.27 -5.59 -35.81
C SER A 172 12.35 -6.21 -36.69
N HIS A 173 12.93 -7.33 -36.26
CA HIS A 173 14.08 -7.99 -36.87
C HIS A 173 13.82 -9.49 -37.12
N LYS A 174 12.56 -9.85 -37.47
CA LYS A 174 12.10 -11.25 -37.65
C LYS A 174 12.93 -12.09 -38.62
N ASP A 175 13.61 -11.43 -39.57
CA ASP A 175 14.32 -12.07 -40.68
C ASP A 175 15.86 -12.06 -40.50
N LEU A 176 16.36 -11.77 -39.29
CA LEU A 176 17.77 -11.80 -38.93
C LEU A 176 18.11 -13.04 -38.10
#